data_AF-M8DCH9-F1
#
_entry.id   AF-M8DCH9-F1
#
_cell.length_a   1.000
_cell.length_b   1.000
_cell.length_c   1.000
_cell.angle_alpha   90.00
_cell.angle_beta   90.00
_cell.angle_gamma   90.00
#
_symmetry.space_group_name_H-M   'P 1'
#
loop_
_entity.id
_entity.type
_entity.pdbx_description
1 polymer ?
#
loop_
_entity_poly.entity_id
_entity_poly.type
_entity_poly.pdbx_seq_one_letter_code
_entity_poly.pdbx_strand_id
1 'polypeptide(L)' 'MSDQDIQIIDFEEMLRFVERRLAEAGKYVQRDAIIMILQAEEAFLMEKGVIQEVKE' A
#
# COMPACT_ATOMS: atom_id res chain seq x y z
N MET A 1 4.65 -19.33 -17.05
CA MET A 1 4.43 -17.93 -16.66
C MET A 1 3.57 -18.01 -15.41
N SER A 2 4.06 -17.50 -14.28
CA SER A 2 3.26 -17.49 -13.04
C SER A 2 2.24 -16.38 -13.23
N ASP A 3 0.98 -16.74 -13.42
CA ASP A 3 -0.13 -15.79 -13.38
C ASP A 3 -0.10 -15.17 -11.97
N GLN A 4 0.51 -13.99 -11.84
CA GLN A 4 0.44 -13.23 -10.60
C GLN A 4 -1.01 -12.77 -10.50
N ASP A 5 -1.75 -13.36 -9.56
CA ASP A 5 -3.08 -12.89 -9.20
C ASP A 5 -2.97 -11.43 -8.77
N ILE A 6 -3.35 -10.51 -9.66
CA ILE A 6 -3.36 -9.08 -9.40
C ILE A 6 -4.52 -8.82 -8.43
N GLN A 7 -4.19 -8.53 -7.18
CA GLN A 7 -5.17 -8.17 -6.17
C GLN A 7 -5.40 -6.66 -6.21
N ILE A 8 -6.61 -6.25 -6.58
CA ILE A 8 -7.08 -4.87 -6.47
C ILE A 8 -7.58 -4.69 -5.03
N ILE A 9 -7.02 -3.74 -4.30
CA ILE A 9 -7.39 -3.42 -2.91
C ILE A 9 -7.69 -1.93 -2.85
N ASP A 10 -8.78 -1.55 -2.17
CA ASP A 10 -9.08 -0.14 -1.87
C ASP A 10 -8.01 0.44 -0.93
N PHE A 11 -7.65 1.70 -1.15
CA PHE A 11 -6.67 2.42 -0.34
C PHE A 11 -7.01 2.39 1.15
N GLU A 12 -8.27 2.55 1.54
CA GLU A 12 -8.69 2.49 2.95
C GLU A 12 -8.56 1.07 3.54
N GLU A 13 -8.83 0.03 2.74
CA GLU A 13 -8.61 -1.35 3.17
C GLU A 13 -7.12 -1.65 3.38
N MET A 14 -6.27 -1.16 2.48
CA MET A 14 -4.81 -1.26 2.60
C MET A 14 -4.31 -0.54 3.86
N LEU A 15 -4.79 0.67 4.12
CA LEU A 15 -4.44 1.43 5.34
C LEU A 15 -4.79 0.65 6.60
N ARG A 16 -6.02 0.14 6.70
CA ARG A 16 -6.46 -0.65 7.86
C ARG A 16 -5.63 -1.93 8.03
N PHE A 17 -5.26 -2.58 6.93
CA PHE A 17 -4.40 -3.74 6.97
C PHE A 17 -3.02 -3.41 7.56
N VAL A 18 -2.39 -2.31 7.12
CA VAL A 18 -1.10 -1.87 7.63
C VAL A 18 -1.20 -1.45 9.10
N GLU A 19 -2.22 -0.70 9.47
CA GLU A 19 -2.49 -0.30 10.86
C GLU A 19 -2.63 -1.50 11.79
N ARG A 20 -3.41 -2.51 11.39
CA ARG A 20 -3.59 -3.73 12.16
C ARG A 20 -2.27 -4.46 12.34
N ARG A 21 -1.50 -4.62 11.26
CA ARG A 21 -0.20 -5.32 11.30
C ARG A 21 0.84 -4.59 12.17
N LEU A 22 0.85 -3.26 12.15
CA LEU A 22 1.72 -2.47 13.01
C LEU A 22 1.30 -2.61 14.49
N ALA A 23 0.00 -2.56 14.77
CA ALA A 23 -0.53 -2.76 16.12
C ALA A 23 -0.23 -4.17 16.66
N GLU A 24 -0.38 -5.21 15.84
CA GLU A 24 -0.01 -6.60 16.18
C GLU A 24 1.49 -6.73 16.51
N ALA A 25 2.35 -5.92 15.88
CA ALA A 25 3.77 -5.83 16.17
C ALA A 25 4.10 -4.90 17.36
N GLY A 26 3.10 -4.38 18.08
CA GLY A 26 3.27 -3.46 19.20
C GLY A 26 3.73 -2.05 18.79
N LYS A 27 3.60 -1.68 17.52
CA LYS A 27 3.97 -0.36 17.00
C LYS A 27 2.73 0.49 16.79
N TYR A 28 2.69 1.64 17.47
CA TYR A 28 1.66 2.65 17.24
C TYR A 28 2.24 3.75 16.35
N VAL A 29 1.77 3.78 15.11
CA VAL A 29 2.18 4.77 14.10
C VAL A 29 0.95 5.59 13.74
N GLN A 30 1.10 6.91 13.62
CA GLN A 30 0.00 7.76 13.20
C GLN A 30 -0.36 7.48 11.75
N ARG A 31 -1.66 7.51 11.45
CA ARG A 31 -2.20 7.25 10.10
C ARG A 31 -1.54 8.14 9.03
N ASP A 32 -1.31 9.41 9.33
CA ASP A 32 -0.66 10.35 8.39
C ASP A 32 0.75 9.90 7.99
N ALA A 33 1.51 9.30 8.92
CA ALA A 33 2.84 8.77 8.62
C ALA A 33 2.76 7.53 7.72
N ILE A 34 1.75 6.68 7.91
CA ILE A 34 1.50 5.52 7.05
C ILE A 34 1.15 5.98 5.64
N ILE A 35 0.23 6.95 5.51
CA ILE A 35 -0.18 7.53 4.23
C ILE A 35 1.03 8.10 3.48
N MET A 36 1.87 8.89 4.17
CA MET A 36 3.05 9.49 3.57
C MET A 36 4.01 8.44 3.00
N ILE A 37 4.22 7.34 3.74
CA ILE A 37 5.08 6.24 3.28
C ILE A 37 4.46 5.55 2.07
N LEU A 38 3.17 5.22 2.12
CA LEU A 38 2.48 4.54 1.02
C LEU A 38 2.51 5.38 -0.27
N GLN A 39 2.29 6.69 -0.17
CA GLN A 39 2.37 7.61 -1.32
C GLN A 39 3.79 7.69 -1.90
N ALA A 40 4.81 7.70 -1.05
CA ALA A 40 6.20 7.71 -1.50
C ALA A 40 6.58 6.41 -2.21
N GLU A 41 6.16 5.26 -1.66
CA GLU A 41 6.35 3.94 -2.29
C GLU A 41 5.58 3.82 -3.61
N GLU A 42 4.33 4.28 -3.65
CA GLU A 42 3.51 4.27 -4.87
C GLU A 42 4.18 5.08 -5.99
N ALA A 43 4.63 6.30 -5.69
CA ALA A 43 5.35 7.14 -6.64
C ALA A 43 6.64 6.45 -7.15
N PHE A 44 7.40 5.83 -6.24
CA PHE A 44 8.61 5.10 -6.61
C PHE A 44 8.32 3.90 -7.50
N LEU A 45 7.32 3.09 -7.16
CA LEU A 45 6.94 1.90 -7.93
C LEU A 45 6.37 2.27 -9.31
N MET A 46 5.65 3.39 -9.42
CA MET A 46 5.21 3.95 -10.70
C MET A 46 6.40 4.38 -11.56
N GLU A 47 7.38 5.09 -10.98
CA GLU A 47 8.60 5.50 -11.70
C GLU A 47 9.40 4.30 -12.23
N LYS A 48 9.42 3.19 -11.48
CA LYS A 48 10.06 1.94 -11.90
C LYS A 48 9.24 1.12 -12.90
N GLY A 49 8.01 1.53 -13.21
CA GLY A 49 7.10 0.81 -14.10
C GLY A 49 6.60 -0.51 -13.52
N VAL A 50 6.65 -0.67 -12.20
CA VAL A 50 6.23 -1.89 -11.49
C VAL A 50 4.71 -1.90 -11.28
N ILE A 51 4.13 -0.74 -10.97
CA ILE A 51 2.68 -0.55 -10.85
C ILE A 51 2.20 0.47 -11.89
N GLN A 52 0.94 0.35 -12.30
CA GLN A 52 0.30 1.25 -13.25
C GLN A 52 -1.02 1.74 -12.66
N GLU A 53 -1.32 3.02 -12.89
CA GLU A 53 -2.61 3.59 -12.53
C GLU A 53 -3.69 3.02 -13.46
N VAL A 54 -4.65 2.29 -12.88
CA VAL A 54 -5.82 1.79 -13.62
C VAL A 54 -6.91 2.83 -13.46
N LYS A 55 -7.30 3.47 -14.57
CA LYS A 55 -8.48 4.33 -14.57
C LYS A 55 -9.73 3.45 -14.52
N GLU A 56 -10.55 3.66 -13.50
CA GLU A 56 -11.91 3.11 -13.40
C GLU A 56 -12.79 3.52 -14.60
#